data_AF-A0A7J6S8M9-F1
#
_entry.id   AF-A0A7J6S8M9-F1
#
_cell.length_a   1.000
_cell.length_b   1.000
_cell.length_c   1.000
_cell.angle_alpha   90.00
_cell.angle_beta   90.00
_cell.angle_gamma   90.00
#
_symmetry.space_group_name_H-M   'P 1'
#
loop_
_entity.id
_entity.type
_entity.pdbx_description
1 polymer ?
#
loop_
_entity_poly.entity_id
_entity_poly.type
_entity_poly.pdbx_seq_one_letter_code
_entity_poly.pdbx_strand_id
1 'polypeptide(L)'
;MFSCIITDLRLGELGGPTTWHLLRSQWGVRTDSRAAAVFPIFVTQGVPAGGVIRVTSGEYTMEGGLDVSHVDGGPVNTTVVYYEGNRLIARVDSDQGLAATTEYRLSVTCLTPSTAAAGLGSWRLETWGPEGADPDVNADGLSALPLNTDDGLTSGFKLVYPLGLEVLAARSPPNAIIDVSVLLSPGNARPVELTIVAPPTFVFRDDCLVSGGTSRAVVTGCTALAETSTDAVAGRPTAR
;
A
#
# COMPACT_ATOMS: atom_id res chain seq x y z
N MET A 1 15.75 1.15 -9.23
CA MET A 1 16.29 -0.03 -8.52
C MET A 1 15.16 -1.04 -8.36
N PHE A 2 15.14 -2.15 -9.11
CA PHE A 2 14.08 -3.17 -8.98
C PHE A 2 14.69 -4.56 -8.87
N SER A 3 14.16 -5.31 -7.89
CA SER A 3 14.58 -6.64 -7.46
C SER A 3 13.36 -7.55 -7.44
N CYS A 4 13.63 -8.83 -7.68
CA CYS A 4 12.74 -9.99 -7.71
C CYS A 4 11.79 -10.08 -6.49
N ILE A 5 10.59 -10.61 -6.74
CA ILE A 5 9.59 -10.98 -5.74
C ILE A 5 10.03 -12.28 -5.07
N ILE A 6 10.29 -12.24 -3.77
CA ILE A 6 10.26 -13.43 -2.92
C ILE A 6 9.13 -13.23 -1.91
N THR A 7 8.01 -13.88 -2.14
CA THR A 7 6.99 -14.09 -1.11
C THR A 7 7.39 -15.33 -0.31
N ASP A 8 7.46 -15.20 1.01
CA ASP A 8 7.89 -16.23 1.98
C ASP A 8 9.36 -16.70 1.89
N LEU A 9 10.32 -15.77 1.99
CA LEU A 9 11.70 -16.18 2.30
C LEU A 9 11.81 -16.54 3.80
N ARG A 10 11.77 -17.84 4.10
CA ARG A 10 12.05 -18.38 5.43
C ARG A 10 13.54 -18.69 5.56
N LEU A 11 14.32 -17.71 6.03
CA LEU A 11 15.71 -17.95 6.42
C LEU A 11 15.75 -18.27 7.91
N GLY A 12 15.78 -19.57 8.23
CA GLY A 12 16.33 -20.04 9.49
C GLY A 12 17.82 -20.28 9.28
N GLU A 13 18.67 -19.80 10.19
CA GLU A 13 20.05 -20.26 10.25
C GLU A 13 20.04 -21.77 10.59
N LEU A 14 20.75 -22.56 9.79
CA LEU A 14 21.08 -23.93 10.14
C LEU A 14 22.06 -23.90 11.33
N GLY A 15 21.53 -23.84 12.55
CA GLY A 15 22.28 -24.22 13.77
C GLY A 15 22.29 -23.28 14.98
N GLY A 16 21.45 -22.24 15.07
CA GLY A 16 21.39 -21.33 16.23
C GLY A 16 19.96 -21.03 16.72
N PRO A 17 19.78 -20.47 17.94
CA PRO A 17 18.46 -20.05 18.43
C PRO A 17 17.89 -18.99 17.48
N THR A 18 16.76 -19.31 16.84
CA THR A 18 16.10 -18.46 15.85
C THR A 18 15.54 -17.19 16.49
N THR A 19 16.25 -16.08 16.32
CA THR A 19 15.70 -14.73 16.50
C THR A 19 15.01 -14.29 15.22
N TRP A 20 13.71 -14.04 15.31
CA TRP A 20 12.86 -13.65 14.19
C TRP A 20 12.94 -12.15 13.95
N HIS A 21 13.18 -11.74 12.71
CA HIS A 21 13.17 -10.33 12.32
C HIS A 21 12.06 -10.09 11.30
N LEU A 22 11.08 -9.25 11.67
CA LEU A 22 10.06 -8.75 10.76
C LEU A 22 10.68 -7.76 9.77
N LEU A 23 10.78 -8.13 8.50
CA LEU A 23 11.16 -7.20 7.44
C LEU A 23 9.91 -6.42 7.02
N ARG A 24 9.88 -5.10 7.26
CA ARG A 24 8.87 -4.23 6.66
C ARG A 24 9.03 -4.27 5.14
N SER A 25 7.93 -4.53 4.42
CA SER A 25 7.90 -4.36 2.98
C SER A 25 8.33 -2.94 2.64
N GLN A 26 9.36 -2.80 1.80
CA GLN A 26 9.79 -1.50 1.27
C GLN A 26 8.89 -1.01 0.13
N TRP A 27 7.92 -1.82 -0.29
CA TRP A 27 7.02 -1.54 -1.41
C TRP A 27 5.67 -1.04 -0.90
N GLY A 28 5.09 -0.06 -1.61
CA GLY A 28 3.73 0.44 -1.38
C GLY A 28 2.65 -0.61 -1.66
N VAL A 29 1.40 -0.25 -1.40
CA VAL A 29 0.27 -1.19 -1.52
C VAL A 29 -0.12 -1.35 -2.99
N ARG A 30 -0.37 -2.57 -3.44
CA ARG A 30 -0.70 -2.86 -4.85
C ARG A 30 -2.12 -2.41 -5.19
N THR A 31 -2.36 -2.00 -6.43
CA THR A 31 -3.72 -1.91 -7.00
C THR A 31 -4.37 -3.29 -7.08
N ASP A 32 -5.71 -3.35 -7.11
CA ASP A 32 -6.50 -4.59 -7.14
C ASP A 32 -6.14 -5.62 -6.06
N SER A 33 -5.72 -5.16 -4.89
CA SER A 33 -5.33 -6.04 -3.78
C SER A 33 -6.04 -5.66 -2.48
N ARG A 34 -6.12 -6.64 -1.57
CA ARG A 34 -6.58 -6.41 -0.19
C ARG A 34 -5.51 -5.67 0.58
N ALA A 35 -5.94 -4.70 1.38
CA ALA A 35 -5.07 -3.85 2.17
C ALA A 35 -5.77 -3.45 3.49
N ALA A 36 -4.97 -2.95 4.43
CA ALA A 36 -5.46 -2.34 5.65
C ALA A 36 -4.99 -0.87 5.68
N ALA A 37 -5.94 0.06 5.71
CA ALA A 37 -5.66 1.48 5.87
C ALA A 37 -5.66 1.82 7.37
N VAL A 38 -4.57 2.42 7.85
CA VAL A 38 -4.37 2.71 9.27
C VAL A 38 -4.27 4.21 9.49
N PHE A 39 -5.12 4.74 10.36
CA PHE A 39 -5.22 6.16 10.65
C PHE A 39 -5.11 6.42 12.15
N PRO A 40 -4.37 7.44 12.58
CA PRO A 40 -4.64 8.07 13.86
C PRO A 40 -5.95 8.88 13.76
N ILE A 41 -6.80 8.78 14.78
CA ILE A 41 -7.98 9.63 14.92
C ILE A 41 -7.94 10.30 16.29
N PHE A 42 -8.19 11.60 16.32
CA PHE A 42 -8.29 12.35 17.57
C PHE A 42 -9.75 12.62 17.90
N VAL A 43 -10.25 12.00 18.95
CA VAL A 43 -11.64 12.14 19.40
C VAL A 43 -11.69 13.35 20.33
N THR A 44 -12.31 14.44 19.89
CA THR A 44 -12.47 15.68 20.67
C THR A 44 -13.69 15.62 21.60
N GLN A 45 -14.78 15.04 21.12
CA GLN A 45 -16.00 14.76 21.89
C GLN A 45 -16.11 13.26 22.13
N GLY A 46 -16.39 12.86 23.36
CA GLY A 46 -16.51 11.45 23.71
C GLY A 46 -17.64 10.78 22.93
N VAL A 47 -17.39 9.58 22.42
CA VAL A 47 -18.39 8.76 21.75
C VAL A 47 -18.98 7.81 22.80
N PRO A 48 -20.28 7.87 23.09
CA PRO A 48 -20.87 6.99 24.10
C PRO A 48 -20.84 5.52 23.65
N ALA A 49 -21.01 4.61 24.60
CA ALA A 49 -21.27 3.20 24.30
C ALA A 49 -22.51 3.08 23.37
N GLY A 50 -22.41 2.24 22.35
CA GLY A 50 -23.42 2.13 21.30
C GLY A 50 -23.37 3.22 20.23
N GLY A 51 -22.52 4.25 20.38
CA GLY A 51 -22.20 5.19 19.31
C GLY A 51 -21.49 4.51 18.13
N VAL A 52 -21.30 5.23 17.04
CA VAL A 52 -20.72 4.63 15.82
C VAL A 52 -19.55 5.41 15.26
N ILE A 53 -18.64 4.68 14.61
CA ILE A 53 -17.57 5.18 13.76
C ILE A 53 -17.99 4.93 12.32
N ARG A 54 -17.97 5.98 11.50
CA ARG A 54 -18.27 5.91 10.07
C ARG A 54 -17.01 6.26 9.30
N VAL A 55 -16.68 5.40 8.36
CA VAL A 55 -15.52 5.53 7.48
C VAL A 55 -16.02 5.56 6.05
N THR A 56 -15.64 6.60 5.31
CA THR A 56 -15.92 6.71 3.89
C THR A 56 -14.62 6.93 3.14
N SER A 57 -14.40 6.18 2.07
CA SER A 57 -13.23 6.34 1.21
C SER A 57 -13.61 6.93 -0.15
N GLY A 58 -12.64 7.50 -0.87
CA GLY A 58 -12.81 7.88 -2.27
C GLY A 58 -13.07 6.68 -3.16
N GLU A 59 -12.00 5.95 -3.53
CA GLU A 59 -12.08 4.83 -4.49
C GLU A 59 -11.82 3.44 -3.88
N TYR A 60 -11.54 3.36 -2.58
CA TYR A 60 -11.38 2.07 -1.92
C TYR A 60 -12.75 1.40 -1.73
N THR A 61 -12.77 0.06 -1.81
CA THR A 61 -13.97 -0.73 -1.50
C THR A 61 -13.81 -1.41 -0.15
N MET A 62 -14.74 -1.22 0.77
CA MET A 62 -14.69 -1.75 2.14
C MET A 62 -14.94 -3.26 2.14
N GLU A 63 -14.20 -3.99 2.98
CA GLU A 63 -14.34 -5.45 3.11
C GLU A 63 -14.91 -5.89 4.48
N GLY A 64 -15.45 -4.94 5.25
CA GLY A 64 -16.11 -5.23 6.53
C GLY A 64 -15.17 -5.49 7.71
N GLY A 65 -13.86 -5.25 7.56
CA GLY A 65 -12.91 -5.29 8.67
C GLY A 65 -12.67 -3.90 9.26
N LEU A 66 -12.85 -3.75 10.57
CA LEU A 66 -12.48 -2.56 11.32
C LEU A 66 -11.93 -2.95 12.69
N ASP A 67 -10.71 -2.51 12.99
CA ASP A 67 -10.12 -2.59 14.32
C ASP A 67 -9.88 -1.19 14.87
N VAL A 68 -10.23 -1.00 16.16
CA VAL A 68 -9.96 0.22 16.90
C VAL A 68 -9.07 -0.12 18.09
N SER A 69 -8.07 0.71 18.35
CA SER A 69 -7.18 0.53 19.50
C SER A 69 -6.72 1.86 20.06
N HIS A 70 -6.33 1.88 21.33
CA HIS A 70 -5.58 3.01 21.89
C HIS A 70 -4.20 3.10 21.25
N VAL A 71 -3.64 4.31 21.16
CA VAL A 71 -2.28 4.51 20.61
C VAL A 71 -1.22 3.76 21.43
N ASP A 72 -1.40 3.68 22.75
CA ASP A 72 -0.52 2.96 23.69
C ASP A 72 -0.71 1.44 23.67
N GLY A 73 -1.65 0.94 22.86
CA GLY A 73 -2.05 -0.46 22.81
C GLY A 73 -3.30 -0.74 23.64
N GLY A 74 -4.02 -1.81 23.27
CA GLY A 74 -5.31 -2.18 23.85
C GLY A 74 -6.45 -2.02 22.84
N PRO A 75 -7.16 -3.11 22.50
CA PRO A 75 -8.27 -3.04 21.57
C PRO A 75 -9.47 -2.33 22.19
N VAL A 76 -10.23 -1.60 21.36
CA VAL A 76 -11.57 -1.14 21.68
C VAL A 76 -12.55 -2.05 20.95
N ASN A 77 -13.47 -2.66 21.68
CA ASN A 77 -14.46 -3.55 21.09
C ASN A 77 -15.40 -2.77 20.16
N THR A 78 -15.42 -3.17 18.90
CA THR A 78 -16.31 -2.62 17.88
C THR A 78 -16.89 -3.72 17.00
N THR A 79 -18.13 -3.55 16.57
CA THR A 79 -18.80 -4.45 15.62
C THR A 79 -19.17 -3.68 14.36
N VAL A 80 -18.75 -4.17 13.20
CA VAL A 80 -19.20 -3.62 11.91
C VAL A 80 -20.68 -3.95 11.71
N VAL A 81 -21.50 -2.90 11.58
CA VAL A 81 -22.96 -3.02 11.41
C VAL A 81 -23.41 -2.83 9.96
N TYR A 82 -22.61 -2.13 9.15
CA TYR A 82 -22.87 -1.91 7.74
C TYR A 82 -21.55 -1.70 6.99
N TYR A 83 -21.44 -2.28 5.79
CA TYR A 83 -20.41 -1.92 4.83
C TYR A 83 -20.91 -2.18 3.42
N GLU A 84 -20.67 -1.25 2.52
CA GLU A 84 -21.01 -1.36 1.10
C GLU A 84 -20.18 -0.35 0.31
N GLY A 85 -19.65 -0.79 -0.83
CA GLY A 85 -18.86 0.08 -1.70
C GLY A 85 -17.73 0.74 -0.92
N ASN A 86 -17.74 2.07 -0.85
CA ASN A 86 -16.71 2.87 -0.19
C ASN A 86 -17.06 3.30 1.25
N ARG A 87 -18.06 2.69 1.87
CA ARG A 87 -18.58 3.10 3.18
C ARG A 87 -18.60 1.94 4.16
N LEU A 88 -18.22 2.22 5.40
CA LEU A 88 -18.27 1.30 6.53
C LEU A 88 -18.79 2.03 7.77
N ILE A 89 -19.66 1.36 8.54
CA ILE A 89 -20.16 1.83 9.83
C ILE A 89 -19.91 0.73 10.85
N ALA A 90 -19.25 1.08 11.94
CA ALA A 90 -19.05 0.19 13.08
C ALA A 90 -19.58 0.81 14.35
N ARG A 91 -20.24 -0.01 15.17
CA ARG A 91 -20.70 0.36 16.50
C ARG A 91 -19.59 0.15 17.52
N VAL A 92 -19.47 1.08 18.46
CA VAL A 92 -18.59 0.98 19.62
C VAL A 92 -19.31 0.17 20.70
N ASP A 93 -18.90 -1.07 20.90
CA ASP A 93 -19.48 -1.97 21.90
C ASP A 93 -18.76 -1.92 23.26
N SER A 94 -17.71 -1.09 23.38
CA SER A 94 -17.07 -0.82 24.66
C SER A 94 -18.03 -0.13 25.61
N ASP A 95 -18.17 -0.65 26.84
CA ASP A 95 -19.02 -0.08 27.90
C ASP A 95 -18.65 1.38 28.22
N GLN A 96 -17.40 1.76 28.00
CA GLN A 96 -16.89 3.12 28.24
C GLN A 96 -16.96 4.02 26.99
N GLY A 97 -17.32 3.48 25.83
CA GLY A 97 -17.28 4.21 24.57
C GLY A 97 -15.85 4.61 24.15
N LEU A 98 -15.72 5.74 23.44
CA LEU A 98 -14.45 6.41 23.17
C LEU A 98 -14.35 7.67 24.03
N ALA A 99 -13.33 7.77 24.86
CA ALA A 99 -13.05 8.96 25.66
C ALA A 99 -12.78 10.20 24.80
N ALA A 100 -13.25 11.35 25.29
CA ALA A 100 -12.93 12.66 24.72
C ALA A 100 -11.44 13.01 24.86
N THR A 101 -10.96 13.94 24.04
CA THR A 101 -9.54 14.39 24.03
C THR A 101 -8.54 13.24 23.98
N THR A 102 -8.86 12.16 23.26
CA THR A 102 -8.05 10.94 23.22
C THR A 102 -7.76 10.55 21.78
N GLU A 103 -6.52 10.15 21.51
CA GLU A 103 -6.10 9.62 20.22
C GLU A 103 -6.31 8.10 20.17
N TYR A 104 -6.85 7.60 19.06
CA TYR A 104 -7.02 6.19 18.77
C TYR A 104 -6.36 5.84 17.44
N ARG A 105 -6.07 4.56 17.24
CA ARG A 105 -5.67 3.99 15.97
C ARG A 105 -6.82 3.20 15.37
N LEU A 106 -7.21 3.58 14.17
CA LEU A 106 -8.21 2.91 13.34
C LEU A 106 -7.52 2.10 12.25
N SER A 107 -7.91 0.84 12.06
CA SER A 107 -7.43 0.00 10.96
C SER A 107 -8.63 -0.55 10.18
N VAL A 108 -8.71 -0.20 8.90
CA VAL A 108 -9.86 -0.53 8.03
C VAL A 108 -9.40 -1.46 6.92
N THR A 109 -10.06 -2.60 6.74
CA THR A 109 -9.77 -3.53 5.64
C THR A 109 -10.52 -3.12 4.38
N CYS A 110 -9.79 -2.97 3.27
CA CYS A 110 -10.35 -2.55 1.98
C CYS A 110 -9.66 -3.22 0.78
N LEU A 111 -10.33 -3.17 -0.37
CA LEU A 111 -9.76 -3.38 -1.69
C LEU A 111 -9.30 -2.05 -2.28
N THR A 112 -8.09 -2.04 -2.79
CA THR A 112 -7.53 -0.91 -3.52
C THR A 112 -8.13 -0.80 -4.92
N PRO A 113 -8.32 0.41 -5.47
CA PRO A 113 -8.82 0.58 -6.84
C PRO A 113 -7.84 0.01 -7.88
N SER A 114 -8.38 -0.28 -9.06
CA SER A 114 -7.64 -0.79 -10.23
C SER A 114 -6.83 0.30 -10.94
N THR A 115 -7.18 1.57 -10.70
CA THR A 115 -6.53 2.73 -11.29
C THR A 115 -5.82 3.55 -10.22
N ALA A 116 -4.50 3.68 -10.35
CA ALA A 116 -3.71 4.61 -9.55
C ALA A 116 -3.78 6.02 -10.17
N ALA A 117 -4.95 6.66 -10.17
CA ALA A 117 -4.99 8.09 -10.48
C ALA A 117 -4.49 8.92 -9.28
N ALA A 118 -3.82 10.03 -9.57
CA ALA A 118 -3.29 10.91 -8.54
C ALA A 118 -4.45 11.55 -7.75
N GLY A 119 -4.42 11.44 -6.42
CA GLY A 119 -5.35 12.13 -5.52
C GLY A 119 -6.58 11.34 -5.05
N LEU A 120 -6.68 10.04 -5.33
CA LEU A 120 -7.91 9.26 -5.13
C LEU A 120 -8.13 8.65 -3.74
N GLY A 121 -7.27 8.98 -2.78
CA GLY A 121 -7.26 8.33 -1.48
C GLY A 121 -7.66 9.24 -0.34
N SER A 122 -8.64 10.11 -0.51
CA SER A 122 -9.26 10.78 0.62
C SER A 122 -10.08 9.79 1.42
N TRP A 123 -9.83 9.78 2.72
CA TRP A 123 -10.65 9.12 3.72
C TRP A 123 -11.36 10.21 4.50
N ARG A 124 -12.63 9.95 4.81
CA ARG A 124 -13.43 10.74 5.72
C ARG A 124 -13.82 9.87 6.90
N LEU A 125 -13.59 10.43 8.07
CA LEU A 125 -13.77 9.75 9.35
C LEU A 125 -14.74 10.57 10.18
N GLU A 126 -15.83 9.93 10.59
CA GLU A 126 -16.84 10.54 11.43
C GLU A 126 -17.14 9.65 12.63
N THR A 127 -17.53 10.27 13.73
CA THR A 127 -18.11 9.57 14.87
C THR A 127 -19.45 10.18 15.22
N TRP A 128 -20.35 9.35 15.72
CA TRP A 128 -21.75 9.72 15.95
C TRP A 128 -22.22 9.11 17.27
N GLY A 129 -23.31 9.65 17.82
CA GLY A 129 -24.05 8.95 18.86
C GLY A 129 -24.74 7.68 18.30
N PRO A 130 -25.49 6.96 19.14
CA PRO A 130 -26.18 5.72 18.73
C PRO A 130 -27.13 5.89 17.54
N GLU A 131 -27.66 7.09 17.33
CA GLU A 131 -28.49 7.48 16.20
C GLU A 131 -27.76 7.39 14.84
N GLY A 132 -26.44 7.52 14.82
CA GLY A 132 -25.65 7.50 13.58
C GLY A 132 -25.52 6.12 12.92
N ALA A 133 -26.06 5.07 13.56
CA ALA A 133 -26.06 3.71 13.04
C ALA A 133 -26.89 3.55 11.75
N ASP A 134 -27.87 4.44 11.53
CA ASP A 134 -28.62 4.49 10.29
C ASP A 134 -27.71 4.99 9.14
N PRO A 135 -27.50 4.22 8.05
CA PRO A 135 -26.75 4.69 6.90
C PRO A 135 -27.38 5.96 6.27
N ASP A 136 -28.67 6.18 6.43
CA ASP A 136 -29.42 7.27 5.82
C ASP A 136 -29.73 8.40 6.80
N VAL A 137 -29.05 8.48 7.96
CA VAL A 137 -29.30 9.53 8.98
C VAL A 137 -29.22 10.97 8.45
N ASN A 138 -28.56 11.18 7.29
CA ASN A 138 -28.46 12.46 6.61
C ASN A 138 -29.52 12.68 5.50
N ALA A 139 -30.19 11.63 5.03
CA ALA A 139 -31.16 11.68 3.94
C ALA A 139 -32.49 12.33 4.36
N ASP A 140 -32.84 12.20 5.64
CA ASP A 140 -34.13 12.66 6.18
C ASP A 140 -34.09 14.09 6.75
N GLY A 141 -32.95 14.78 6.66
CA GLY A 141 -32.81 16.17 7.12
C GLY A 141 -32.93 16.36 8.64
N LEU A 142 -32.84 15.29 9.43
CA LEU A 142 -32.90 15.34 10.89
C LEU A 142 -31.52 15.59 11.51
N SER A 143 -31.31 16.85 11.91
CA SER A 143 -30.63 17.42 13.09
C SER A 143 -29.39 16.82 13.76
N ALA A 144 -29.01 15.56 13.54
CA ALA A 144 -27.84 14.97 14.18
C ALA A 144 -26.59 15.34 13.37
N LEU A 145 -25.65 16.02 14.02
CA LEU A 145 -24.32 16.28 13.47
C LEU A 145 -23.35 15.24 14.03
N PRO A 146 -22.29 14.88 13.27
CA PRO A 146 -21.25 14.03 13.81
C PRO A 146 -20.61 14.68 15.05
N LEU A 147 -20.30 13.86 16.06
CA LEU A 147 -19.58 14.26 17.27
C LEU A 147 -18.15 14.69 16.93
N ASN A 148 -17.54 14.00 15.98
CA ASN A 148 -16.23 14.32 15.43
C ASN A 148 -16.25 14.03 13.93
N THR A 149 -15.61 14.91 13.14
CA THR A 149 -15.38 14.72 11.70
C THR A 149 -13.99 15.22 11.37
N ASP A 150 -13.31 14.53 10.45
CA ASP A 150 -12.16 15.12 9.76
C ASP A 150 -12.61 15.97 8.57
N ASP A 151 -11.66 16.57 7.86
CA ASP A 151 -11.89 17.39 6.66
C ASP A 151 -12.17 16.54 5.40
N GLY A 152 -12.19 15.20 5.53
CA GLY A 152 -12.32 14.28 4.42
C GLY A 152 -11.14 14.32 3.44
N LEU A 153 -9.99 14.86 3.85
CA LEU A 153 -8.77 14.90 3.04
C LEU A 153 -7.67 13.99 3.60
N THR A 154 -8.00 13.15 4.59
CA THR A 154 -7.07 12.19 5.19
C THR A 154 -6.51 11.29 4.11
N SER A 155 -5.20 11.39 3.87
CA SER A 155 -4.54 10.60 2.84
C SER A 155 -4.47 9.13 3.24
N GLY A 156 -4.88 8.23 2.35
CA GLY A 156 -4.60 6.79 2.46
C GLY A 156 -3.13 6.46 2.20
N PHE A 157 -2.88 5.27 1.67
CA PHE A 157 -1.54 4.84 1.26
C PHE A 157 -1.29 5.05 -0.23
N LYS A 158 -0.01 5.16 -0.61
CA LYS A 158 0.39 5.25 -2.01
C LYS A 158 0.22 3.90 -2.69
N LEU A 159 -0.52 3.90 -3.80
CA LEU A 159 -0.72 2.72 -4.63
C LEU A 159 0.46 2.51 -5.57
N VAL A 160 0.84 1.24 -5.74
CA VAL A 160 1.79 0.79 -6.75
C VAL A 160 1.08 -0.13 -7.74
N TYR A 161 1.31 0.10 -9.03
CA TYR A 161 0.75 -0.74 -10.08
C TYR A 161 1.71 -1.89 -10.39
N PRO A 162 1.25 -3.15 -10.50
CA PRO A 162 2.10 -4.26 -10.90
C PRO A 162 2.50 -4.09 -12.37
N LEU A 163 3.80 -4.16 -12.65
CA LEU A 163 4.33 -4.15 -14.02
C LEU A 163 4.67 -5.59 -14.42
N GLY A 164 4.19 -6.03 -15.58
CA GLY A 164 4.66 -7.26 -16.19
C GLY A 164 6.04 -7.04 -16.79
N LEU A 165 7.04 -7.80 -16.37
CA LEU A 165 8.39 -7.76 -16.93
C LEU A 165 8.80 -9.17 -17.33
N GLU A 166 9.14 -9.32 -18.61
CA GLU A 166 9.72 -10.54 -19.15
C GLU A 166 11.08 -10.21 -19.76
N VAL A 167 12.09 -11.01 -19.42
CA VAL A 167 13.46 -10.84 -19.91
C VAL A 167 13.84 -12.11 -20.66
N LEU A 168 14.11 -11.95 -21.95
CA LEU A 168 14.50 -13.02 -22.85
C LEU A 168 15.95 -12.81 -23.26
N ALA A 169 16.78 -13.81 -23.00
CA ALA A 169 18.18 -13.81 -23.39
C ALA A 169 18.53 -15.14 -24.06
N ALA A 170 19.30 -15.07 -25.14
CA ALA A 170 19.86 -16.26 -25.76
C ALA A 170 20.96 -16.86 -24.86
N ARG A 171 21.13 -18.19 -24.92
CA ARG A 171 22.32 -18.82 -24.32
C ARG A 171 23.58 -18.28 -24.99
N SER A 172 24.58 -17.95 -24.19
CA SER A 172 25.80 -17.34 -24.68
C SER A 172 27.05 -17.99 -24.07
N PRO A 173 28.15 -18.10 -24.83
CA PRO A 173 29.45 -18.47 -24.28
C PRO A 173 30.03 -17.31 -23.44
N PRO A 174 31.01 -17.60 -22.57
CA PRO A 174 31.72 -16.55 -21.81
C PRO A 174 32.27 -15.46 -22.75
N ASN A 175 32.19 -14.20 -22.33
CA ASN A 175 32.64 -13.01 -23.08
C ASN A 175 31.89 -12.71 -24.38
N ALA A 176 30.77 -13.38 -24.65
CA ALA A 176 29.93 -13.04 -25.80
C ALA A 176 29.06 -11.81 -25.54
N ILE A 177 28.91 -10.99 -26.58
CA ILE A 177 27.88 -9.95 -26.62
C ILE A 177 26.58 -10.63 -26.99
N ILE A 178 25.53 -10.37 -26.21
CA ILE A 178 24.19 -10.88 -26.51
C ILE A 178 23.16 -9.79 -26.46
N ASP A 179 22.17 -9.95 -27.32
CA ASP A 179 20.96 -9.16 -27.28
C ASP A 179 20.04 -9.73 -26.19
N VAL A 180 19.56 -8.85 -25.33
CA VAL A 180 18.57 -9.15 -24.31
C VAL A 180 17.30 -8.42 -24.69
N SER A 181 16.23 -9.17 -24.92
CA SER A 181 14.90 -8.59 -25.17
C SER A 181 14.19 -8.41 -23.84
N VAL A 182 13.76 -7.18 -23.57
CA VAL A 182 13.00 -6.85 -22.37
C VAL A 182 11.61 -6.46 -22.81
N LEU A 183 10.62 -7.27 -22.43
CA LEU A 183 9.22 -6.98 -22.67
C LEU A 183 8.62 -6.42 -21.38
N LEU A 184 8.25 -5.14 -21.43
CA LEU A 184 7.54 -4.46 -20.35
C LEU A 184 6.07 -4.30 -20.72
N SER A 185 5.19 -4.82 -19.88
CA SER A 185 3.75 -4.61 -19.93
C SER A 185 3.34 -3.70 -18.78
N PRO A 186 3.29 -2.38 -19.00
CA PRO A 186 3.00 -1.44 -17.91
C PRO A 186 1.52 -1.40 -17.51
N GLY A 187 0.63 -2.06 -18.26
CA GLY A 187 -0.81 -2.00 -18.06
C GLY A 187 -1.29 -0.54 -18.06
N ASN A 188 -1.94 -0.12 -16.97
CA ASN A 188 -2.42 1.26 -16.78
C ASN A 188 -1.36 2.20 -16.19
N ALA A 189 -0.20 1.70 -15.76
CA ALA A 189 0.88 2.54 -15.31
C ALA A 189 1.47 3.36 -16.46
N ARG A 190 1.98 4.55 -16.12
CA ARG A 190 2.69 5.43 -17.05
C ARG A 190 4.14 5.63 -16.57
N PRO A 191 4.99 4.58 -16.63
CA PRO A 191 6.38 4.73 -16.22
C PRO A 191 7.07 5.75 -17.14
N VAL A 192 7.77 6.70 -16.55
CA VAL A 192 8.57 7.70 -17.27
C VAL A 192 10.05 7.31 -17.36
N GLU A 193 10.47 6.35 -16.53
CA GLU A 193 11.85 5.86 -16.46
C GLU A 193 11.86 4.37 -16.07
N LEU A 194 12.81 3.62 -16.64
CA LEU A 194 13.06 2.22 -16.29
C LEU A 194 14.58 2.02 -16.13
N THR A 195 15.00 1.60 -14.93
CA THR A 195 16.38 1.21 -14.68
C THR A 195 16.51 -0.31 -14.67
N ILE A 196 17.33 -0.85 -15.56
CA ILE A 196 17.65 -2.29 -15.61
C ILE A 196 19.09 -2.47 -15.13
N VAL A 197 19.29 -3.43 -14.22
CA VAL A 197 20.62 -3.74 -13.66
C VAL A 197 21.08 -5.07 -14.24
N ALA A 198 22.28 -5.10 -14.80
CA ALA A 198 22.86 -6.32 -15.32
C ALA A 198 23.09 -7.33 -14.17
N PRO A 199 22.89 -8.63 -14.39
CA PRO A 199 23.29 -9.65 -13.43
C PRO A 199 24.81 -9.58 -13.13
N PRO A 200 25.27 -10.14 -12.00
CA PRO A 200 26.70 -10.27 -11.74
C PRO A 200 27.43 -10.88 -12.94
N THR A 201 28.62 -10.37 -13.26
CA THR A 201 29.46 -10.78 -14.42
C THR A 201 29.00 -10.32 -15.80
N PHE A 202 27.84 -9.65 -15.92
CA PHE A 202 27.39 -9.01 -17.15
C PHE A 202 27.54 -7.49 -17.04
N VAL A 203 27.73 -6.82 -18.18
CA VAL A 203 27.85 -5.37 -18.27
C VAL A 203 27.02 -4.87 -19.45
N PHE A 204 26.18 -3.86 -19.23
CA PHE A 204 25.54 -3.12 -20.33
C PHE A 204 26.54 -2.11 -20.88
N ARG A 205 26.64 -2.04 -22.21
CA ARG A 205 27.46 -1.02 -22.89
C ARG A 205 26.76 0.33 -22.87
N ASP A 206 27.51 1.41 -23.11
CA ASP A 206 26.98 2.78 -23.16
C ASP A 206 25.91 2.95 -24.27
N ASP A 207 25.98 2.14 -25.33
CA ASP A 207 25.03 2.05 -26.44
C ASP A 207 24.12 0.80 -26.34
N CYS A 208 23.63 0.50 -25.14
CA CYS A 208 22.87 -0.72 -24.83
C CYS A 208 21.53 -0.89 -25.55
N LEU A 209 21.00 0.16 -26.21
CA LEU A 209 19.70 0.08 -26.88
C LEU A 209 19.86 -0.35 -28.34
N VAL A 210 19.61 -1.63 -28.61
CA VAL A 210 19.57 -2.15 -29.99
C VAL A 210 18.27 -1.73 -30.70
N SER A 211 17.13 -1.81 -30.01
CA SER A 211 15.82 -1.39 -30.52
C SER A 211 14.89 -0.93 -29.40
N GLY A 212 14.22 0.20 -29.61
CA GLY A 212 13.33 0.85 -28.63
C GLY A 212 11.88 0.35 -28.59
N GLY A 213 11.56 -0.69 -29.37
CA GLY A 213 10.20 -1.19 -29.54
C GLY A 213 9.33 -0.32 -30.46
N THR A 214 8.09 -0.75 -30.72
CA THR A 214 7.18 -0.15 -31.71
C THR A 214 5.81 0.28 -31.15
N SER A 215 5.65 0.35 -29.82
CA SER A 215 4.34 0.52 -29.17
C SER A 215 4.20 1.84 -28.38
N ARG A 216 3.12 1.98 -27.59
CA ARG A 216 2.72 3.20 -26.85
C ARG A 216 3.79 3.79 -25.92
N ALA A 217 4.82 3.02 -25.56
CA ALA A 217 6.02 3.48 -24.90
C ALA A 217 7.22 3.09 -25.76
N VAL A 218 7.91 4.08 -26.31
CA VAL A 218 9.14 3.89 -27.09
C VAL A 218 10.30 4.20 -26.16
N VAL A 219 11.20 3.23 -25.97
CA VAL A 219 12.46 3.48 -25.28
C VAL A 219 13.35 4.25 -26.25
N THR A 220 13.67 5.50 -25.92
CA THR A 220 14.40 6.40 -26.83
C THR A 220 15.90 6.40 -26.61
N GLY A 221 16.37 5.82 -25.51
CA GLY A 221 17.79 5.71 -25.18
C GLY A 221 18.02 4.76 -24.01
N CYS A 222 19.27 4.33 -23.89
CA CYS A 222 19.77 3.57 -22.75
C CYS A 222 21.07 4.27 -22.33
N THR A 223 21.23 4.50 -21.03
CA THR A 223 22.45 5.10 -20.48
C THR A 223 22.93 4.22 -19.35
N ALA A 224 24.23 3.90 -19.37
CA ALA A 224 24.86 3.29 -18.23
C ALA A 224 24.87 4.33 -17.09
N LEU A 225 24.21 4.01 -15.98
CA LEU A 225 24.41 4.79 -14.77
C LEU A 225 25.85 4.53 -14.32
N ALA A 226 26.66 5.59 -14.24
CA ALA A 226 28.00 5.50 -13.68
C ALA A 226 27.91 4.79 -12.33
N GLU A 227 28.75 3.77 -12.11
CA GLU A 227 28.83 3.06 -10.84
C GLU A 227 28.92 4.09 -9.72
N THR A 228 27.81 4.27 -8.99
CA THR A 228 27.85 5.08 -7.79
C THR A 228 28.74 4.29 -6.84
N SER A 229 29.96 4.79 -6.66
CA SER A 229 31.07 4.11 -6.01
C SER A 229 30.63 3.29 -4.80
N THR A 230 30.75 1.97 -4.92
CA THR A 230 31.14 0.94 -3.93
C THR A 230 30.82 1.04 -2.41
N ASP A 231 30.09 2.02 -1.89
CA ASP A 231 29.90 2.19 -0.43
C ASP A 231 28.44 2.11 0.05
N ALA A 232 27.45 1.80 -0.80
CA ALA A 232 26.04 1.82 -0.40
C ALA A 232 25.27 0.49 -0.54
N VAL A 233 25.96 -0.66 -0.64
CA VAL A 233 25.36 -1.98 -0.34
C VAL A 233 26.34 -2.78 0.51
N ALA A 234 26.64 -2.27 1.70
CA ALA A 234 27.28 -3.05 2.75
C ALA A 234 26.33 -4.20 3.14
N GLY A 235 26.61 -5.41 2.64
CA GLY A 235 25.96 -6.61 3.15
C GLY A 235 25.67 -7.75 2.17
N ARG A 236 26.01 -7.66 0.87
CA ARG A 236 25.81 -8.81 -0.02
C ARG A 236 27.07 -9.69 -0.07
N PRO A 237 27.03 -10.93 0.46
CA PRO A 237 28.18 -11.81 0.42
C PRO A 237 28.48 -12.19 -1.03
N THR A 238 29.70 -11.90 -1.47
CA THR A 238 30.27 -12.46 -2.69
C THR A 238 30.63 -13.91 -2.40
N ALA A 239 30.02 -14.84 -3.15
CA ALA A 239 30.42 -16.24 -3.11
C ALA A 239 31.83 -16.35 -3.74
N ARG A 240 32.76 -16.90 -2.98
CA ARG A 240 34.02 -17.45 -3.50
C ARG A 240 33.78 -18.86 -4.04
#